data_AF-A0ABD0PW26-F1
#
_entry.id   AF-A0ABD0PW26-F1
#
_cell.length_a   1.000
_cell.length_b   1.000
_cell.length_c   1.000
_cell.angle_alpha   90.00
_cell.angle_beta   90.00
_cell.angle_gamma   90.00
#
_symmetry.space_group_name_H-M   'P 1'
#
loop_
_entity.id
_entity.type
_entity.pdbx_description
1 polymer ?
#
loop_
_entity_poly.entity_id
_entity_poly.type
_entity_poly.pdbx_seq_one_letter_code
_entity_poly.pdbx_strand_id
1 'polypeptide(L)' 'MDIDYCQPNPCQNGAQCFNLASDYFCKCPDDYEGKNCSHLKDHCRTTSCQ' A
#
# COMPACT_ATOMS: atom_id res chain seq x y z
N MET A 1 -4.02 -2.42 -25.13
CA MET A 1 -3.46 -1.31 -24.33
C MET A 1 -3.28 -1.85 -22.94
N ASP A 2 -2.03 -1.98 -22.49
CA ASP A 2 -1.74 -2.30 -21.10
C ASP A 2 -1.99 -1.04 -20.27
N ILE A 3 -2.97 -1.10 -19.37
CA ILE A 3 -3.24 -0.01 -18.42
C ILE A 3 -2.17 -0.13 -17.33
N ASP A 4 -1.42 0.95 -17.12
CA ASP A 4 -0.50 1.04 -15.98
C ASP A 4 -1.25 1.61 -14.78
N TYR A 5 -1.69 0.72 -13.90
CA TYR A 5 -2.38 1.09 -12.68
C TYR A 5 -1.45 1.72 -11.62
N CYS A 6 -0.13 1.72 -11.87
CA CYS A 6 0.86 2.45 -11.08
C CYS A 6 1.14 3.87 -11.58
N GLN A 7 0.43 4.35 -12.61
CA GLN A 7 0.57 5.71 -13.14
C GLN A 7 -0.77 6.46 -13.12
N PRO A 8 -0.89 7.53 -12.30
CA PRO A 8 0.08 8.03 -11.33
C PRO A 8 0.25 7.08 -10.13
N ASN A 9 1.42 7.10 -9.46
CA ASN A 9 1.70 6.16 -8.37
C ASN A 9 0.65 6.27 -7.25
N PRO A 10 -0.22 5.26 -7.07
CA PRO A 10 -1.27 5.30 -6.07
C PRO A 10 -0.73 5.01 -4.65
N CYS A 11 0.45 4.39 -4.56
CA CYS A 11 1.05 3.98 -3.30
C CYS A 11 1.70 5.18 -2.59
N GLN A 12 1.43 5.30 -1.29
CA GLN A 12 1.92 6.38 -0.43
C GLN A 12 3.02 5.90 0.53
N ASN A 13 3.62 6.83 1.27
CA ASN A 13 4.57 6.54 2.35
C ASN A 13 5.79 5.69 1.93
N GLY A 14 6.26 5.88 0.69
CA GLY A 14 7.42 5.14 0.16
C GLY A 14 7.12 3.69 -0.22
N ALA A 15 5.84 3.31 -0.31
CA ALA A 15 5.45 1.98 -0.76
C ALA A 15 5.75 1.75 -2.25
N GLN A 16 6.02 0.48 -2.58
CA GLN A 16 6.41 0.08 -3.93
C GLN A 16 5.16 -0.40 -4.71
N CYS A 17 4.89 0.21 -5.86
CA CYS A 17 3.77 -0.15 -6.71
C CYS A 17 4.12 -1.29 -7.68
N PHE A 18 3.23 -2.27 -7.79
CA PHE A 18 3.30 -3.37 -8.73
C PHE A 18 2.07 -3.35 -9.63
N ASN A 19 2.28 -3.16 -10.93
CA ASN A 19 1.22 -3.21 -11.92
C ASN A 19 0.77 -4.66 -12.14
N LEU A 20 -0.52 -4.93 -12.12
CA LEU A 20 -1.12 -6.23 -12.39
C LEU A 20 -1.96 -6.17 -13.68
N ALA A 21 -2.37 -7.32 -14.20
CA ALA A 21 -3.13 -7.40 -15.45
C ALA A 21 -4.50 -6.68 -15.39
N SER A 22 -5.06 -6.47 -14.20
CA SER A 22 -6.38 -5.86 -14.02
C SER A 22 -6.47 -4.86 -12.85
N ASP A 23 -5.40 -4.65 -12.11
CA ASP A 23 -5.35 -3.75 -10.94
C ASP A 23 -3.88 -3.40 -10.60
N TYR A 24 -3.63 -2.76 -9.47
CA TYR A 24 -2.31 -2.61 -8.88
C TYR A 24 -2.24 -3.22 -7.49
N PHE A 25 -1.03 -3.51 -7.05
CA PHE A 25 -0.72 -3.90 -5.68
C PHE A 25 0.36 -2.99 -5.11
N CYS A 26 0.10 -2.40 -3.94
CA CYS A 26 1.11 -1.64 -3.20
C CYS A 26 1.75 -2.54 -2.14
N LYS A 27 3.06 -2.72 -2.22
CA LYS A 27 3.84 -3.35 -1.16
C LYS A 27 4.13 -2.32 -0.08
N CYS A 28 3.32 -2.35 0.98
CA CYS A 28 3.48 -1.44 2.11
C CYS A 28 4.68 -1.81 2.98
N PRO A 29 5.38 -0.81 3.55
CA PRO A 29 6.30 -1.04 4.66
C PRO A 29 5.61 -1.66 5.87
N ASP A 30 6.41 -2.18 6.82
CA ASP A 30 5.90 -2.84 8.02
C ASP A 30 5.07 -1.93 8.91
N ASP A 31 5.23 -0.61 8.81
CA ASP A 31 4.49 0.40 9.58
C ASP A 31 3.27 0.97 8.85
N TYR A 32 2.94 0.53 7.62
CA TYR A 32 1.80 1.06 6.85
C TYR A 32 0.85 -0.02 6.31
N GLU A 33 -0.44 0.31 6.21
CA GLU A 33 -1.52 -0.53 5.72
C GLU A 33 -2.51 0.21 4.80
N GLY A 34 -3.47 -0.54 4.26
CA GLY A 34 -4.45 -0.11 3.27
C GLY A 34 -4.00 -0.36 1.83
N LYS A 35 -4.94 -0.28 0.87
CA LYS A 35 -4.67 -0.54 -0.56
C LYS A 35 -3.53 0.32 -1.11
N ASN A 36 -3.39 1.53 -0.56
CA ASN A 36 -2.41 2.54 -0.98
C ASN A 36 -1.32 2.76 0.06
N CYS A 37 -1.25 1.96 1.12
CA CYS A 37 -0.31 2.15 2.23
C CYS A 37 -0.44 3.55 2.87
N SER A 38 -1.64 4.13 2.86
CA SER A 38 -1.91 5.49 3.33
C SER A 38 -2.13 5.57 4.85
N HIS A 39 -2.34 4.44 5.52
CA HIS A 39 -2.61 4.37 6.95
C HIS A 39 -1.39 3.82 7.66
N LEU A 40 -1.03 4.37 8.82
CA LEU A 40 -0.07 3.72 9.70
C LEU A 40 -0.71 2.44 10.26
N LYS A 41 0.03 1.34 10.23
CA LYS A 41 -0.28 0.16 11.03
C LYS A 41 -0.07 0.56 12.47
N ASP A 42 -1.14 0.97 13.12
CA ASP A 42 -1.11 1.11 14.57
C ASP A 42 -0.82 -0.27 15.15
N HIS A 43 0.41 -0.50 15.60
CA HIS A 43 0.79 -1.73 16.31
C HIS A 43 -0.09 -1.95 17.53
N CYS A 44 -0.69 -0.89 18.09
CA CYS A 44 -1.69 -0.96 19.16
C CYS A 44 -3.11 -1.37 18.73
N ARG A 45 -3.42 -1.38 17.42
CA ARG A 45 -4.66 -1.97 16.89
C ARG A 45 -4.54 -3.47 16.66
N THR A 46 -3.33 -3.97 16.37
CA THR A 46 -3.08 -5.40 16.10
C THR A 46 -2.48 -6.14 17.29
N THR A 47 -1.75 -5.44 18.14
CA THR A 47 -1.06 -5.98 19.32
C THR A 47 -1.22 -4.96 20.44
N SER A 48 -2.37 -5.06 21.12
CA SER A 48 -2.75 -4.42 22.38
C SER A 48 -1.72 -3.42 22.93
N CYS A 49 -1.99 -2.12 22.76
CA CYS A 49 -1.35 -1.08 23.59
C CYS A 49 -1.57 -1.47 25.07
N GLN A 50 -0.48 -1.70 25.80
CA GLN A 50 -0.50 -1.76 27.26
C GLN A 50 -0.37 -0.35 27.83
#